data_AF-A0A1Y0ZIP0-F1
#
_entry.id   AF-A0A1Y0ZIP0-F1
#
_cell.length_a   1.000
_cell.length_b   1.000
_cell.length_c   1.000
_cell.angle_alpha   90.00
_cell.angle_beta   90.00
_cell.angle_gamma   90.00
#
_symmetry.space_group_name_H-M   'P 1'
#
loop_
_entity.id
_entity.type
_entity.pdbx_description
1 polymer ?
#
loop_
_entity_poly.entity_id
_entity_poly.type
_entity_poly.pdbx_seq_one_letter_code
_entity_poly.pdbx_strand_id
1 'polypeptide(L)'
;MTAGADVDVLPLAVALAPAEGGKAAAPAPAGHPAHAGHDDEGWVQALGERLTEKLAARDPGAGLFAAGGFVLGLAAMALMRAGRRAPVLAVLVLAATLVLGATAFAHDGDHPETRTALVPPPADLAQRLADGAVFVPKPTQRLLSLRTQVAAEGAFRRTIALPGRIIPDPNASGVVQSSVGGRLAPPPSGTFPRLGTRVRTGEVLALVTPPVQRVDLSDMRQRQGELDQQIAIVQRRVERYLKLSPGGAVSQVQLDEAQDELKGLKDRRTALDRIRQEPEVLVAPVGGVIAEAAAVAGQMAAPGQMVFQIVDPQRLWVEALSFDALTPAADATARMADGRTLPLAYQGAGLADRNQAIPVQFAIEGGSQGLRVGQFVTVLAATDAERHGLALPRASVVRTANGQDVIYAHSAAERYEAKPVRIAPLDGTRVLVEAGIVPGTRVVVQGAELLDQVR
;
A
#
# COMPACT_ATOMS: atom_id res chain seq x y z
N MET A 1 41.41 32.53 52.63
CA MET A 1 42.41 32.22 51.58
C MET A 1 41.66 31.46 50.49
N THR A 2 41.10 32.21 49.52
CA THR A 2 41.52 32.25 48.09
C THR A 2 41.18 30.94 47.37
N ALA A 3 40.05 30.78 46.65
CA ALA A 3 39.59 31.42 45.39
C ALA A 3 40.17 30.77 44.11
N GLY A 4 39.26 30.40 43.20
CA GLY A 4 39.48 30.15 41.76
C GLY A 4 39.06 28.75 41.29
N ALA A 5 38.39 28.54 40.15
CA ALA A 5 37.67 29.40 39.22
C ALA A 5 36.86 28.48 38.27
N ASP A 6 35.71 28.96 37.82
CA ASP A 6 34.76 28.34 36.88
C ASP A 6 35.37 27.89 35.54
N VAL A 7 34.83 26.81 34.97
CA VAL A 7 34.88 26.56 33.52
C VAL A 7 33.48 26.16 33.07
N ASP A 8 32.77 27.15 32.54
CA ASP A 8 31.47 27.03 31.89
C ASP A 8 31.73 26.93 30.37
N VAL A 9 31.31 25.83 29.74
CA VAL A 9 31.56 25.57 28.31
C VAL A 9 30.28 25.82 27.52
N LEU A 10 30.16 27.02 26.96
CA LEU A 10 29.11 27.37 26.00
C LEU A 10 29.53 27.03 24.57
N PRO A 11 28.68 26.37 23.75
CA PRO A 11 28.94 26.15 22.34
C PRO A 11 28.69 27.42 21.51
N LEU A 12 29.73 27.86 20.78
CA LEU A 12 29.71 28.99 19.85
C LEU A 12 28.99 28.61 18.55
N ALA A 13 27.79 29.14 18.33
CA ALA A 13 27.09 29.09 17.05
C ALA A 13 27.54 30.27 16.18
N VAL A 14 28.30 29.97 15.11
CA VAL A 14 28.70 30.97 14.11
C VAL A 14 27.59 31.08 13.06
N ALA A 15 26.87 32.22 13.09
CA ALA A 15 25.92 32.60 12.04
C ALA A 15 26.66 33.44 10.98
N LEU A 16 26.72 32.95 9.74
CA LEU A 16 27.21 33.72 8.59
C LEU A 16 26.02 34.44 7.91
N ALA A 17 26.16 35.75 7.74
CA ALA A 17 25.20 36.60 7.04
C ALA A 17 25.21 36.36 5.52
N PRO A 18 24.08 36.59 4.80
CA PRO A 18 24.03 36.44 3.35
C PRO A 18 24.68 37.64 2.65
N ALA A 19 25.53 37.37 1.66
CA ALA A 19 26.08 38.38 0.77
C ALA A 19 25.16 38.58 -0.44
N GLU A 20 24.70 39.82 -0.65
CA GLU A 20 24.06 40.26 -1.88
C GLU A 20 25.09 40.45 -3.02
N GLY A 21 24.67 40.13 -4.24
CA GLY A 21 25.14 40.79 -5.48
C GLY A 21 26.25 40.11 -6.27
N GLY A 22 25.90 39.47 -7.40
CA GLY A 22 26.89 39.05 -8.40
C GLY A 22 26.33 38.27 -9.59
N LYS A 23 25.92 38.97 -10.66
CA LYS A 23 25.68 38.44 -12.01
C LYS A 23 26.88 37.63 -12.52
N ALA A 24 26.70 36.36 -12.90
CA ALA A 24 27.53 35.70 -13.91
C ALA A 24 26.89 34.40 -14.47
N ALA A 25 26.70 34.42 -15.79
CA ALA A 25 26.75 33.34 -16.79
C ALA A 25 26.42 31.88 -16.41
N ALA A 26 25.37 31.35 -17.05
CA ALA A 26 25.06 29.92 -17.12
C ALA A 26 25.96 29.20 -18.16
N PRO A 27 26.47 27.99 -17.88
CA PRO A 27 27.12 27.14 -18.88
C PRO A 27 26.12 26.19 -19.55
N ALA A 28 26.27 26.04 -20.86
CA ALA A 28 25.57 25.05 -21.69
C ALA A 28 26.06 23.61 -21.40
N PRO A 29 25.22 22.58 -21.54
CA PRO A 29 25.67 21.19 -21.48
C PRO A 29 26.14 20.68 -22.85
N ALA A 30 27.26 19.96 -22.82
CA ALA A 30 27.86 19.29 -23.96
C ALA A 30 27.26 17.88 -24.21
N GLY A 31 26.98 17.61 -25.49
CA GLY A 31 27.32 16.39 -26.25
C GLY A 31 26.91 15.00 -25.72
N HIS A 32 26.09 14.31 -26.51
CA HIS A 32 26.17 12.86 -26.74
C HIS A 32 26.14 12.57 -28.26
N PRO A 33 26.77 11.49 -28.74
CA PRO A 33 27.18 11.32 -30.13
C PRO A 33 26.10 10.66 -31.03
N ALA A 34 26.29 10.85 -32.34
CA ALA A 34 25.51 10.26 -33.42
C ALA A 34 26.01 8.86 -33.83
N HIS A 35 25.08 7.98 -34.20
CA HIS A 35 25.11 7.00 -35.32
C HIS A 35 23.72 6.32 -35.35
N ALA A 36 22.82 6.66 -36.29
CA ALA A 36 22.69 6.15 -37.66
C ALA A 36 21.86 4.84 -37.77
N GLY A 37 20.71 4.93 -38.45
CA GLY A 37 19.82 3.81 -38.78
C GLY A 37 18.36 4.24 -38.96
N HIS A 38 18.03 4.90 -40.09
CA HIS A 38 16.66 5.19 -40.54
C HIS A 38 16.09 3.95 -41.25
N ASP A 39 14.96 3.42 -40.75
CA ASP A 39 14.03 2.57 -41.49
C ASP A 39 12.72 3.37 -41.65
N ASP A 40 12.64 4.17 -42.72
CA ASP A 40 11.57 5.15 -42.94
C ASP A 40 10.42 4.64 -43.84
N GLU A 41 10.35 3.34 -44.11
CA GLU A 41 9.34 2.75 -45.02
C GLU A 41 8.12 2.11 -44.33
N GLY A 42 8.08 2.04 -42.99
CA GLY A 42 7.00 1.37 -42.26
C GLY A 42 5.72 2.22 -42.05
N TRP A 43 5.85 3.55 -42.00
CA TRP A 43 4.73 4.41 -41.60
C TRP A 43 3.74 4.69 -42.73
N VAL A 44 4.21 4.68 -43.99
CA VAL A 44 3.36 4.90 -45.18
C VAL A 44 2.46 3.69 -45.44
N GLN A 45 2.96 2.47 -45.19
CA GLN A 45 2.14 1.26 -45.27
C GLN A 45 1.13 1.17 -44.12
N ALA A 46 1.51 1.56 -42.90
CA ALA A 46 0.60 1.62 -41.74
C ALA A 46 -0.52 2.68 -41.90
N LEU A 47 -0.28 3.75 -42.66
CA LEU A 47 -1.30 4.75 -42.99
C LEU A 47 -2.24 4.24 -44.09
N GLY A 48 -1.70 3.50 -45.08
CA GLY A 48 -2.47 2.88 -46.15
C GLY A 48 -3.46 1.84 -45.65
N GLU A 49 -3.03 0.96 -44.73
CA GLU A 49 -3.90 -0.07 -44.13
C GLU A 49 -5.00 0.52 -43.24
N ARG A 50 -4.72 1.61 -42.50
CA ARG A 50 -5.73 2.31 -41.71
C ARG A 50 -6.75 3.10 -42.54
N LEU A 51 -6.40 3.48 -43.76
CA LEU A 51 -7.30 4.17 -44.70
C LEU A 51 -8.23 3.20 -45.42
N THR A 52 -7.74 2.02 -45.82
CA THR A 52 -8.57 0.97 -46.42
C THR A 52 -9.52 0.36 -45.40
N GLU A 53 -9.11 0.22 -44.14
CA GLU A 53 -9.96 -0.29 -43.05
C GLU A 53 -11.10 0.70 -42.67
N LYS A 54 -10.86 2.01 -42.81
CA LYS A 54 -11.89 3.05 -42.60
C LYS A 54 -12.79 3.33 -43.81
N LEU A 55 -12.42 2.88 -45.02
CA LEU A 55 -13.28 2.94 -46.21
C LEU A 55 -14.23 1.74 -46.34
N ALA A 56 -13.94 0.63 -45.64
CA ALA A 56 -14.80 -0.56 -45.59
C ALA A 56 -15.92 -0.46 -44.53
N ALA A 57 -15.76 0.42 -43.53
CA ALA A 57 -16.83 0.81 -42.62
C ALA A 57 -17.64 1.94 -43.26
N ARG A 58 -18.89 1.65 -43.62
CA ARG A 58 -19.81 2.56 -44.33
C ARG A 58 -20.30 3.69 -43.40
N ASP A 59 -19.39 4.58 -43.02
CA ASP A 59 -19.65 5.78 -42.20
C ASP A 59 -19.91 7.01 -43.09
N PRO A 60 -21.09 7.63 -43.05
CA PRO A 60 -21.50 8.69 -43.97
C PRO A 60 -20.79 10.04 -43.77
N GLY A 61 -19.90 10.17 -42.79
CA GLY A 61 -19.14 11.40 -42.52
C GLY A 61 -17.85 11.56 -43.33
N ALA A 62 -17.25 10.48 -43.84
CA ALA A 62 -15.95 10.54 -44.51
C ALA A 62 -16.00 11.13 -45.94
N GLY A 63 -17.17 11.09 -46.60
CA GLY A 63 -17.36 11.62 -47.95
C GLY A 63 -17.34 13.16 -48.03
N LEU A 64 -17.76 13.85 -46.96
CA LEU A 64 -17.81 15.32 -46.92
C LEU A 64 -16.42 15.96 -46.75
N PHE A 65 -15.51 15.32 -46.01
CA PHE A 65 -14.15 15.82 -45.81
C PHE A 65 -13.25 15.60 -47.04
N ALA A 66 -13.44 14.50 -47.78
CA ALA A 66 -12.70 14.24 -49.01
C ALA A 66 -13.09 15.18 -50.16
N ALA A 67 -14.38 15.52 -50.30
CA ALA A 67 -14.87 16.46 -51.31
C ALA A 67 -14.42 17.91 -51.04
N GLY A 68 -14.40 18.33 -49.76
CA GLY A 68 -13.95 19.67 -49.37
C GLY A 68 -12.46 19.90 -49.63
N GLY A 69 -11.61 18.90 -49.36
CA GLY A 69 -10.16 18.98 -49.62
C GLY A 69 -9.81 19.09 -51.11
N PHE A 70 -10.57 18.42 -51.98
CA PHE A 70 -10.34 18.44 -53.43
C PHE A 70 -10.68 19.81 -54.06
N VAL A 71 -11.77 20.45 -53.62
CA VAL A 71 -12.17 21.78 -54.10
C VAL A 71 -11.20 22.86 -53.61
N LEU A 72 -10.74 22.77 -52.35
CA LEU A 72 -9.71 23.68 -51.82
C LEU A 72 -8.35 23.53 -52.53
N GLY A 73 -7.97 22.29 -52.86
CA GLY A 73 -6.75 22.00 -53.62
C GLY A 73 -6.78 22.60 -55.03
N LEU A 74 -7.91 22.48 -55.74
CA LEU A 74 -8.08 23.07 -57.07
C LEU A 74 -8.10 24.61 -57.02
N ALA A 75 -8.73 25.20 -56.01
CA ALA A 75 -8.75 26.65 -55.81
C ALA A 75 -7.35 27.22 -55.51
N ALA A 76 -6.57 26.54 -54.67
CA ALA A 76 -5.18 26.91 -54.37
C ALA A 76 -4.26 26.79 -55.61
N MET A 77 -4.44 25.73 -56.41
CA MET A 77 -3.68 25.53 -57.64
C MET A 77 -4.03 26.56 -58.73
N ALA A 78 -5.29 26.99 -58.81
CA ALA A 78 -5.74 28.06 -59.70
C ALA A 78 -5.23 29.45 -59.26
N LEU A 79 -5.11 29.70 -57.95
CA LEU A 79 -4.56 30.95 -57.40
C LEU A 79 -3.05 31.08 -57.65
N MET A 80 -2.31 29.98 -57.62
CA MET A 80 -0.85 30.00 -57.85
C MET A 80 -0.45 30.21 -59.31
N ARG A 81 -1.35 29.95 -60.28
CA ARG A 81 -1.03 30.02 -61.72
C ARG A 81 -1.51 31.29 -62.42
N ALA A 82 -2.24 32.18 -61.74
CA ALA A 82 -2.80 33.40 -62.33
C ALA A 82 -2.04 34.67 -61.92
N GLY A 83 -1.04 35.06 -62.70
CA GLY A 83 -0.36 36.35 -62.57
C GLY A 83 -1.32 37.55 -62.74
N ARG A 84 -1.17 38.56 -61.87
CA ARG A 84 -1.71 39.95 -61.93
C ARG A 84 -3.20 40.17 -62.28
N ARG A 85 -4.07 39.15 -62.27
CA ARG A 85 -5.54 39.30 -62.40
C ARG A 85 -6.33 38.59 -61.29
N ALA A 86 -5.81 38.63 -60.06
CA ALA A 86 -6.36 37.93 -58.90
C ALA A 86 -7.69 38.46 -58.30
N PRO A 87 -8.15 39.73 -58.45
CA PRO A 87 -9.37 40.16 -57.76
C PRO A 87 -10.68 39.82 -58.49
N VAL A 88 -10.64 39.43 -59.78
CA VAL A 88 -11.87 39.17 -60.57
C VAL A 88 -12.36 37.71 -60.41
N LEU A 89 -11.45 36.76 -60.20
CA LEU A 89 -11.79 35.36 -60.00
C LEU A 89 -12.30 35.06 -58.57
N ALA A 90 -11.84 35.81 -57.57
CA ALA A 90 -12.30 35.66 -56.18
C ALA A 90 -13.78 36.08 -56.00
N VAL A 91 -14.24 37.11 -56.70
CA VAL A 91 -15.65 37.56 -56.67
C VAL A 91 -16.57 36.56 -57.37
N LEU A 92 -16.11 35.91 -58.44
CA LEU A 92 -16.88 34.89 -59.14
C LEU A 92 -17.05 33.60 -58.33
N VAL A 93 -16.02 33.20 -57.56
CA VAL A 93 -16.12 32.04 -56.65
C VAL A 93 -17.01 32.36 -55.44
N LEU A 94 -16.95 33.59 -54.90
CA LEU A 94 -17.85 34.02 -53.82
C LEU A 94 -19.31 34.16 -54.28
N ALA A 95 -19.55 34.60 -55.51
CA ALA A 95 -20.89 34.67 -56.09
C ALA A 95 -21.45 33.27 -56.40
N ALA A 96 -20.61 32.33 -56.85
CA ALA A 96 -21.03 30.94 -57.09
C ALA A 96 -21.34 30.18 -55.79
N THR A 97 -20.63 30.45 -54.69
CA THR A 97 -20.97 29.87 -53.38
C THR A 97 -22.20 30.51 -52.73
N LEU A 98 -22.49 31.78 -53.02
CA LEU A 98 -23.71 32.44 -52.55
C LEU A 98 -24.97 31.96 -53.30
N VAL A 99 -24.86 31.63 -54.60
CA VAL A 99 -25.97 31.13 -55.42
C VAL A 99 -26.26 29.64 -55.18
N LEU A 100 -25.25 28.83 -54.82
CA LEU A 100 -25.48 27.43 -54.39
C LEU A 100 -25.91 27.29 -52.93
N GLY A 101 -25.86 28.34 -52.11
CA GLY A 101 -26.39 28.36 -50.74
C GLY A 101 -27.90 28.62 -50.63
N ALA A 102 -28.59 28.90 -51.73
CA ALA A 102 -29.99 29.33 -51.75
C ALA A 102 -30.95 28.32 -52.42
N THR A 103 -30.67 27.02 -52.36
CA THR A 103 -31.63 25.96 -52.75
C THR A 103 -31.68 24.81 -51.75
N ALA A 104 -32.20 25.07 -50.55
CA ALA A 104 -32.77 24.02 -49.71
C ALA A 104 -33.84 24.62 -48.78
N PHE A 105 -35.08 24.13 -48.96
CA PHE A 105 -36.31 24.40 -48.21
C PHE A 105 -37.11 25.67 -48.58
N ALA A 106 -37.77 25.58 -49.74
CA ALA A 106 -39.09 26.18 -49.90
C ALA A 106 -40.13 25.24 -49.25
N HIS A 107 -40.83 25.72 -48.22
CA HIS A 107 -42.05 25.11 -47.70
C HIS A 107 -43.16 26.16 -47.80
N ASP A 108 -44.27 25.78 -48.44
CA ASP A 108 -45.44 26.61 -48.67
C ASP A 108 -46.00 27.19 -47.38
N GLY A 109 -46.48 28.43 -47.48
CA GLY A 109 -47.17 29.12 -46.41
C GLY A 109 -48.61 28.65 -46.29
N ASP A 110 -48.99 28.26 -45.08
CA ASP A 110 -50.34 28.44 -44.53
C ASP A 110 -50.19 28.91 -43.08
N HIS A 111 -50.76 30.07 -42.77
CA HIS A 111 -50.90 30.61 -41.41
C HIS A 111 -52.15 30.02 -40.72
N PRO A 112 -52.42 30.30 -39.43
CA PRO A 112 -51.70 29.83 -38.26
C PRO A 112 -52.69 29.18 -37.27
N GLU A 113 -52.38 28.01 -36.72
CA GLU A 113 -52.99 27.61 -35.45
C GLU A 113 -51.89 27.39 -34.42
N THR A 114 -51.75 28.39 -33.55
CA THR A 114 -51.05 28.34 -32.28
C THR A 114 -51.67 27.25 -31.41
N ARG A 115 -51.37 25.99 -31.70
CA ARG A 115 -51.34 24.97 -30.66
C ARG A 115 -49.93 25.00 -30.11
N THR A 116 -49.77 25.74 -29.02
CA THR A 116 -48.81 25.42 -27.97
C THR A 116 -49.04 23.95 -27.63
N ALA A 117 -48.34 23.07 -28.34
CA ALA A 117 -48.12 21.73 -27.88
C ALA A 117 -47.31 21.93 -26.60
N LEU A 118 -48.01 21.88 -25.46
CA LEU A 118 -47.36 21.52 -24.21
C LEU A 118 -46.74 20.16 -24.51
N VAL A 119 -45.45 20.14 -24.85
CA VAL A 119 -44.61 18.99 -24.60
C VAL A 119 -44.79 18.76 -23.11
N PRO A 120 -45.45 17.67 -22.66
CA PRO A 120 -45.50 17.39 -21.24
C PRO A 120 -44.05 17.35 -20.77
N PRO A 121 -43.69 18.02 -19.67
CA PRO A 121 -42.33 17.93 -19.16
C PRO A 121 -41.98 16.44 -19.05
N PRO A 122 -40.73 16.04 -19.35
CA PRO A 122 -40.32 14.64 -19.23
C PRO A 122 -40.64 14.16 -17.81
N ALA A 123 -41.76 13.45 -17.66
CA ALA A 123 -42.34 13.12 -16.36
C ALA A 123 -41.49 12.11 -15.58
N ASP A 124 -40.49 11.53 -16.23
CA ASP A 124 -39.61 10.48 -15.71
C ASP A 124 -38.22 10.98 -15.28
N LEU A 125 -37.92 12.28 -15.38
CA LEU A 125 -36.67 12.83 -14.87
C LEU A 125 -36.74 13.08 -13.37
N ALA A 126 -35.72 12.62 -12.64
CA ALA A 126 -35.51 13.03 -11.26
C ALA A 126 -35.03 14.48 -11.23
N GLN A 127 -35.61 15.29 -10.37
CA GLN A 127 -35.28 16.71 -10.23
C GLN A 127 -35.41 17.17 -8.78
N ARG A 128 -34.60 18.16 -8.40
CA ARG A 128 -34.71 18.81 -7.10
C ARG A 128 -35.79 19.90 -7.15
N LEU A 129 -36.69 19.90 -6.17
CA LEU A 129 -37.78 20.86 -6.05
C LEU A 129 -37.31 22.14 -5.35
N ALA A 130 -38.08 23.22 -5.51
CA ALA A 130 -37.81 24.52 -4.90
C ALA A 130 -37.75 24.49 -3.37
N ASP A 131 -38.40 23.51 -2.74
CA ASP A 131 -38.40 23.27 -1.30
C ASP A 131 -37.21 22.39 -0.83
N GLY A 132 -36.33 22.00 -1.74
CA GLY A 132 -35.16 21.17 -1.45
C GLY A 132 -35.43 19.67 -1.39
N ALA A 133 -36.68 19.23 -1.57
CA ALA A 133 -36.98 17.81 -1.74
C ALA A 133 -36.55 17.33 -3.14
N VAL A 134 -36.31 16.03 -3.26
CA VAL A 134 -35.97 15.38 -4.52
C VAL A 134 -37.19 14.62 -5.01
N PHE A 135 -37.69 14.99 -6.19
CA PHE A 135 -38.71 14.22 -6.89
C PHE A 135 -38.02 13.14 -7.73
N VAL A 136 -38.43 11.90 -7.55
CA VAL A 136 -37.87 10.75 -8.24
C VAL A 136 -39.01 9.85 -8.72
N PRO A 137 -39.30 9.84 -10.03
CA PRO A 137 -40.32 8.98 -10.62
C PRO A 137 -40.07 7.49 -10.36
N LYS A 138 -41.14 6.69 -10.27
CA LYS A 138 -41.03 5.25 -10.00
C LYS A 138 -40.09 4.47 -10.93
N PRO A 139 -40.03 4.72 -12.27
CA PRO A 139 -39.06 4.09 -13.14
C PRO A 139 -37.62 4.39 -12.71
N THR A 140 -37.33 5.66 -12.39
CA THR A 140 -36.01 6.11 -11.95
C THR A 140 -35.65 5.54 -10.57
N GLN A 141 -36.60 5.42 -9.63
CA GLN A 141 -36.35 4.74 -8.35
C GLN A 141 -35.85 3.29 -8.54
N ARG A 142 -36.42 2.57 -9.52
CA ARG A 142 -36.02 1.19 -9.85
C ARG A 142 -34.64 1.15 -10.48
N LEU A 143 -34.35 2.06 -11.40
CA LEU A 143 -33.02 2.19 -12.02
C LEU A 143 -31.94 2.49 -10.98
N LEU A 144 -32.22 3.38 -10.02
CA LEU A 144 -31.33 3.73 -8.92
C LEU A 144 -31.31 2.68 -7.79
N SER A 145 -32.08 1.60 -7.92
CA SER A 145 -32.20 0.53 -6.92
C SER A 145 -32.47 1.05 -5.50
N LEU A 146 -33.33 2.07 -5.38
CA LEU A 146 -33.62 2.70 -4.09
C LEU A 146 -34.33 1.71 -3.16
N ARG A 147 -33.75 1.49 -1.98
CA ARG A 147 -34.38 0.72 -0.91
C ARG A 147 -34.63 1.62 0.27
N THR A 148 -35.74 1.36 0.96
CA THR A 148 -36.09 2.10 2.17
C THR A 148 -36.39 1.15 3.31
N GLN A 149 -36.19 1.64 4.53
CA GLN A 149 -36.49 0.93 5.77
C GLN A 149 -37.17 1.90 6.74
N VAL A 150 -38.09 1.39 7.56
CA VAL A 150 -38.66 2.16 8.67
C VAL A 150 -37.62 2.23 9.79
N ALA A 151 -37.22 3.44 10.18
CA ALA A 151 -36.27 3.66 11.26
C ALA A 151 -36.95 3.35 12.61
N ALA A 152 -36.48 2.31 13.30
CA ALA A 152 -36.96 1.94 14.63
C ALA A 152 -35.97 2.41 15.70
N GLU A 153 -36.50 3.01 16.76
CA GLU A 153 -35.68 3.42 17.89
C GLU A 153 -35.23 2.19 18.69
N GLY A 154 -33.99 2.22 19.13
CA GLY A 154 -33.40 1.18 19.95
C GLY A 154 -32.36 1.74 20.90
N ALA A 155 -31.97 0.91 21.86
CA ALA A 155 -30.90 1.21 22.79
C ALA A 155 -29.67 0.39 22.40
N PHE A 156 -28.54 1.07 22.25
CA PHE A 156 -27.31 0.52 21.70
C PHE A 156 -26.12 0.92 22.54
N ARG A 157 -25.10 0.06 22.60
CA ARG A 157 -23.82 0.42 23.21
C ARG A 157 -23.14 1.52 22.41
N ARG A 158 -22.58 2.50 23.11
CA ARG A 158 -21.81 3.60 22.52
C ARG A 158 -20.55 3.02 21.90
N THR A 159 -20.32 3.30 20.63
CA THR A 159 -19.10 2.88 19.95
C THR A 159 -18.17 4.06 19.75
N ILE A 160 -16.89 3.86 20.05
CA ILE A 160 -15.84 4.84 19.82
C ILE A 160 -14.94 4.40 18.67
N ALA A 161 -14.47 5.37 17.91
CA ALA A 161 -13.54 5.15 16.80
C ALA A 161 -12.11 5.36 17.27
N LEU A 162 -11.30 4.32 17.14
CA LEU A 162 -9.91 4.29 17.55
C LEU A 162 -9.03 4.17 16.31
N PRO A 163 -7.97 4.99 16.17
CA PRO A 163 -6.97 4.77 15.14
C PRO A 163 -6.20 3.48 15.47
N GLY A 164 -6.04 2.61 14.48
CA GLY A 164 -5.30 1.37 14.65
C GLY A 164 -4.48 0.98 13.43
N ARG A 165 -3.62 -0.02 13.62
CA ARG A 165 -2.78 -0.61 12.58
C ARG A 165 -2.72 -2.11 12.72
N ILE A 166 -2.61 -2.81 11.60
CA ILE A 166 -2.44 -4.26 11.59
C ILE A 166 -1.01 -4.60 12.01
N ILE A 167 -0.87 -5.48 12.99
CA ILE A 167 0.40 -6.01 13.49
C ILE A 167 0.41 -7.54 13.35
N PRO A 168 1.58 -8.19 13.25
CA PRO A 168 1.65 -9.64 13.31
C PRO A 168 1.29 -10.13 14.71
N ASP A 169 0.73 -11.35 14.81
CA ASP A 169 0.58 -12.03 16.10
C ASP A 169 1.98 -12.26 16.71
N PRO A 170 2.27 -11.75 17.93
CA PRO A 170 3.57 -11.92 18.56
C PRO A 170 3.98 -13.39 18.77
N ASN A 171 3.01 -14.30 18.89
CA ASN A 171 3.26 -15.73 19.10
C ASN A 171 3.35 -16.52 17.78
N ALA A 172 2.94 -15.93 16.65
CA ALA A 172 3.01 -16.54 15.31
C ALA A 172 3.89 -15.73 14.34
N SER A 173 4.79 -14.92 14.90
CA SER A 173 5.80 -14.19 14.16
C SER A 173 7.16 -14.31 14.83
N GLY A 174 8.21 -14.05 14.06
CA GLY A 174 9.57 -14.18 14.55
C GLY A 174 10.54 -13.31 13.77
N VAL A 175 11.55 -12.80 14.48
CA VAL A 175 12.65 -12.05 13.89
C VAL A 175 13.87 -12.94 13.82
N VAL A 176 14.55 -12.92 12.68
CA VAL A 176 15.81 -13.64 12.47
C VAL A 176 16.91 -12.60 12.56
N GLN A 177 17.69 -12.68 13.64
CA GLN A 177 18.74 -11.73 13.98
C GLN A 177 20.09 -12.43 14.05
N SER A 178 21.15 -11.68 13.76
CA SER A 178 22.53 -12.17 13.92
C SER A 178 22.93 -12.09 15.39
N SER A 179 23.37 -13.19 16.00
CA SER A 179 23.87 -13.15 17.39
C SER A 179 25.27 -12.54 17.45
N VAL A 180 26.08 -12.77 16.42
CA VAL A 180 27.43 -12.21 16.28
C VAL A 180 27.51 -11.22 15.12
N GLY A 181 28.53 -10.35 15.13
CA GLY A 181 28.83 -9.52 13.97
C GLY A 181 29.55 -10.34 12.91
N GLY A 182 29.19 -10.19 11.62
CA GLY A 182 29.77 -11.02 10.56
C GLY A 182 29.31 -10.70 9.16
N ARG A 183 29.99 -11.28 8.17
CA ARG A 183 29.62 -11.18 6.76
C ARG A 183 28.44 -12.11 6.46
N LEU A 184 27.36 -11.56 5.95
CA LEU A 184 26.20 -12.31 5.48
C LEU A 184 26.51 -13.06 4.18
N ALA A 185 26.16 -14.34 4.16
CA ALA A 185 26.23 -15.21 3.01
C ALA A 185 24.86 -15.89 2.80
N PRO A 186 24.50 -16.19 1.54
CA PRO A 186 23.28 -16.90 1.24
C PRO A 186 23.28 -18.30 1.89
N PRO A 187 22.09 -18.89 2.11
CA PRO A 187 21.97 -20.26 2.58
C PRO A 187 22.52 -21.24 1.52
N PRO A 188 22.69 -22.54 1.84
CA PRO A 188 23.24 -23.55 0.92
C PRO A 188 22.52 -23.66 -0.44
N SER A 189 21.28 -23.17 -0.54
CA SER A 189 20.54 -23.06 -1.81
C SER A 189 21.10 -21.97 -2.76
N GLY A 190 22.02 -21.13 -2.31
CA GLY A 190 22.74 -20.15 -3.11
C GLY A 190 22.07 -18.78 -3.23
N THR A 191 20.82 -18.63 -2.79
CA THR A 191 20.07 -17.37 -2.88
C THR A 191 19.33 -17.05 -1.59
N PHE A 192 19.34 -15.78 -1.19
CA PHE A 192 18.49 -15.34 -0.07
C PHE A 192 17.00 -15.50 -0.42
N PRO A 193 16.20 -15.99 0.52
CA PRO A 193 14.75 -15.99 0.40
C PRO A 193 14.20 -14.57 0.16
N ARG A 194 13.26 -14.44 -0.78
CA ARG A 194 12.66 -13.14 -1.16
C ARG A 194 11.45 -12.83 -0.29
N LEU A 195 11.04 -11.56 -0.28
CA LEU A 195 9.77 -11.13 0.31
C LEU A 195 8.60 -11.99 -0.22
N GLY A 196 7.72 -12.42 0.69
CA GLY A 196 6.58 -13.29 0.38
C GLY A 196 6.91 -14.78 0.24
N THR A 197 8.18 -15.18 0.31
CA THR A 197 8.56 -16.60 0.31
C THR A 197 8.04 -17.28 1.57
N ARG A 198 7.43 -18.46 1.41
CA ARG A 198 7.01 -19.30 2.54
C ARG A 198 8.20 -20.06 3.09
N VAL A 199 8.33 -20.05 4.42
CA VAL A 199 9.41 -20.71 5.15
C VAL A 199 8.85 -21.59 6.26
N ARG A 200 9.56 -22.66 6.59
CA ARG A 200 9.22 -23.56 7.70
C ARG A 200 10.12 -23.29 8.90
N THR A 201 9.62 -23.61 10.10
CA THR A 201 10.44 -23.58 11.31
C THR A 201 11.70 -24.42 11.13
N GLY A 202 12.86 -23.87 11.49
CA GLY A 202 14.18 -24.50 11.37
C GLY A 202 14.83 -24.41 9.98
N GLU A 203 14.17 -23.81 9.00
CA GLU A 203 14.74 -23.61 7.68
C GLU A 203 15.91 -22.60 7.71
N VAL A 204 17.02 -22.93 7.04
CA VAL A 204 18.21 -22.08 6.98
C VAL A 204 17.99 -20.95 5.97
N LEU A 205 18.04 -19.70 6.43
CA LEU A 205 17.76 -18.53 5.61
C LEU A 205 19.01 -17.73 5.24
N ALA A 206 20.03 -17.77 6.09
CA ALA A 206 21.30 -17.08 5.87
C ALA A 206 22.40 -17.72 6.72
N LEU A 207 23.65 -17.42 6.36
CA LEU A 207 24.84 -17.74 7.11
C LEU A 207 25.57 -16.44 7.46
N VAL A 208 26.12 -16.35 8.67
CA VAL A 208 26.94 -15.21 9.10
C VAL A 208 28.33 -15.71 9.44
N THR A 209 29.33 -15.26 8.69
CA THR A 209 30.73 -15.57 8.97
C THR A 209 31.35 -14.44 9.79
N PRO A 210 31.72 -14.65 11.06
CA PRO A 210 32.36 -13.61 11.88
C PRO A 210 33.67 -13.12 11.24
N PRO A 211 34.01 -11.82 11.34
CA PRO A 211 35.29 -11.35 10.88
C PRO A 211 36.35 -11.75 11.91
N VAL A 212 37.32 -12.55 11.51
CA VAL A 212 38.47 -12.86 12.38
C VAL A 212 39.57 -11.83 12.12
N GLN A 213 40.04 -11.13 13.16
CA GLN A 213 41.13 -10.17 12.98
C GLN A 213 42.46 -10.90 12.71
N ARG A 214 43.39 -10.24 12.00
CA ARG A 214 44.70 -10.83 11.68
C ARG A 214 45.53 -11.18 12.92
N VAL A 215 45.34 -10.45 14.02
CA VAL A 215 46.01 -10.68 15.30
C VAL A 215 45.47 -11.97 15.94
N ASP A 216 44.14 -12.10 16.06
CA ASP A 216 43.50 -13.31 16.57
C ASP A 216 43.90 -14.56 15.77
N LEU A 217 43.99 -14.45 14.44
CA LEU A 217 44.46 -15.55 13.58
C LEU A 217 45.89 -15.99 13.91
N SER A 218 46.77 -15.08 14.33
CA SER A 218 48.16 -15.39 14.68
C SER A 218 48.22 -16.11 16.03
N ASP A 219 47.53 -15.60 17.04
CA ASP A 219 47.45 -16.21 18.37
C ASP A 219 46.84 -17.61 18.32
N MET A 220 45.78 -17.78 17.51
CA MET A 220 45.17 -19.08 17.28
C MET A 220 46.15 -20.05 16.60
N ARG A 221 46.90 -19.61 15.55
CA ARG A 221 47.92 -20.46 14.90
C ARG A 221 49.03 -20.89 15.85
N GLN A 222 49.47 -20.00 16.74
CA GLN A 222 50.47 -20.36 17.74
C GLN A 222 49.93 -21.45 18.69
N ARG A 223 48.72 -21.26 19.24
CA ARG A 223 48.06 -22.26 20.10
C ARG A 223 47.84 -23.59 19.38
N GLN A 224 47.53 -23.56 18.08
CA GLN A 224 47.45 -24.77 17.26
C GLN A 224 48.79 -25.51 17.23
N GLY A 225 49.89 -24.82 16.94
CA GLY A 225 51.23 -25.41 16.93
C GLY A 225 51.64 -25.99 18.28
N GLU A 226 51.33 -25.29 19.38
CA GLU A 226 51.59 -25.77 20.75
C GLU A 226 50.82 -27.06 21.06
N LEU A 227 49.51 -27.11 20.71
CA LEU A 227 48.69 -28.31 20.88
C LEU A 227 49.17 -29.46 19.99
N ASP A 228 49.51 -29.20 18.73
CA ASP A 228 49.99 -30.21 17.80
C ASP A 228 51.31 -30.82 18.28
N GLN A 229 52.22 -30.01 18.84
CA GLN A 229 53.45 -30.49 19.47
C GLN A 229 53.16 -31.39 20.70
N GLN A 230 52.24 -30.98 21.57
CA GLN A 230 51.85 -31.78 22.74
C GLN A 230 51.22 -33.10 22.33
N ILE A 231 50.30 -33.09 21.35
CA ILE A 231 49.69 -34.29 20.78
C ILE A 231 50.77 -35.22 20.25
N ALA A 232 51.76 -34.73 19.51
CA ALA A 232 52.85 -35.55 18.98
C ALA A 232 53.75 -36.18 20.06
N ILE A 233 53.94 -35.50 21.20
CA ILE A 233 54.70 -36.03 22.34
C ILE A 233 53.91 -37.15 23.04
N VAL A 234 52.65 -36.89 23.37
CA VAL A 234 51.80 -37.85 24.10
C VAL A 234 51.44 -39.04 23.20
N GLN A 235 51.21 -38.83 21.91
CA GLN A 235 50.95 -39.92 20.98
C GLN A 235 52.13 -40.91 20.91
N ARG A 236 53.37 -40.41 20.82
CA ARG A 236 54.57 -41.27 20.89
C ARG A 236 54.72 -41.98 22.24
N ARG A 237 54.21 -41.40 23.34
CA ARG A 237 54.15 -42.04 24.66
C ARG A 237 53.14 -43.20 24.64
N VAL A 238 51.93 -42.97 24.14
CA VAL A 238 50.88 -43.99 23.99
C VAL A 238 51.37 -45.15 23.12
N GLU A 239 51.93 -44.86 21.94
CA GLU A 239 52.48 -45.88 21.03
C GLU A 239 53.57 -46.73 21.70
N ARG A 240 54.39 -46.13 22.56
CA ARG A 240 55.42 -46.83 23.32
C ARG A 240 54.81 -47.71 24.41
N TYR A 241 53.84 -47.20 25.17
CA TYR A 241 53.16 -47.96 26.22
C TYR A 241 52.36 -49.14 25.66
N LEU A 242 51.72 -48.97 24.50
CA LEU A 242 51.05 -50.06 23.78
C LEU A 242 52.00 -51.21 23.44
N LYS A 243 53.22 -50.91 23.00
CA LYS A 243 54.24 -51.93 22.68
C LYS A 243 54.81 -52.63 23.93
N LEU A 244 54.83 -51.94 25.08
CA LEU A 244 55.43 -52.42 26.32
C LEU A 244 54.42 -53.11 27.26
N SER A 245 53.12 -52.89 27.08
CA SER A 245 52.05 -53.47 27.89
C SER A 245 52.02 -55.01 27.88
N PRO A 246 52.17 -55.72 26.73
CA PRO A 246 52.15 -57.19 26.71
C PRO A 246 53.29 -57.84 27.50
N GLY A 247 54.43 -57.15 27.64
CA GLY A 247 55.60 -57.62 28.41
C GLY A 247 55.54 -57.29 29.91
N GLY A 248 54.45 -56.71 30.40
CA GLY A 248 54.28 -56.32 31.81
C GLY A 248 55.12 -55.12 32.26
N ALA A 249 55.80 -54.43 31.34
CA ALA A 249 56.70 -53.31 31.67
C ALA A 249 55.98 -51.98 31.95
N VAL A 250 54.69 -51.88 31.60
CA VAL A 250 53.83 -50.70 31.81
C VAL A 250 52.45 -51.17 32.31
N SER A 251 51.91 -50.51 33.33
CA SER A 251 50.59 -50.82 33.90
C SER A 251 49.46 -50.42 32.92
N GLN A 252 48.33 -51.14 32.95
CA GLN A 252 47.14 -50.74 32.19
C GLN A 252 46.67 -49.32 32.57
N VAL A 253 46.73 -48.97 33.86
CA VAL A 253 46.36 -47.62 34.34
C VAL A 253 47.20 -46.53 33.67
N GLN A 254 48.51 -46.76 33.49
CA GLN A 254 49.41 -45.80 32.84
C GLN A 254 49.14 -45.67 31.33
N LEU A 255 48.71 -46.77 30.68
CA LEU A 255 48.29 -46.72 29.29
C LEU A 255 46.98 -45.94 29.14
N ASP A 256 46.00 -46.19 30.00
CA ASP A 256 44.70 -45.52 29.98
C ASP A 256 44.84 -44.01 30.26
N GLU A 257 45.63 -43.62 31.27
CA GLU A 257 45.94 -42.22 31.56
C GLU A 257 46.57 -41.51 30.36
N ALA A 258 47.51 -42.15 29.66
CA ALA A 258 48.15 -41.58 28.47
C ALA A 258 47.19 -41.48 27.28
N GLN A 259 46.25 -42.42 27.15
CA GLN A 259 45.21 -42.38 26.12
C GLN A 259 44.20 -41.25 26.39
N ASP A 260 43.79 -41.07 27.64
CA ASP A 260 42.89 -39.99 28.05
C ASP A 260 43.56 -38.61 27.88
N GLU A 261 44.84 -38.49 28.21
CA GLU A 261 45.63 -37.27 27.95
C GLU A 261 45.66 -36.96 26.44
N LEU A 262 45.93 -37.96 25.60
CA LEU A 262 45.93 -37.79 24.15
C LEU A 262 44.56 -37.38 23.61
N LYS A 263 43.49 -37.99 24.11
CA LYS A 263 42.12 -37.66 23.74
C LYS A 263 41.78 -36.22 24.12
N GLY A 264 42.06 -35.82 25.36
CA GLY A 264 41.81 -34.45 25.83
C GLY A 264 42.55 -33.39 25.02
N LEU A 265 43.80 -33.66 24.60
CA LEU A 265 44.55 -32.76 23.72
C LEU A 265 43.93 -32.67 22.30
N LYS A 266 43.52 -33.80 21.72
CA LYS A 266 42.81 -33.83 20.42
C LYS A 266 41.47 -33.08 20.50
N ASP A 267 40.72 -33.25 21.56
CA ASP A 267 39.44 -32.55 21.77
C ASP A 267 39.65 -31.03 21.85
N ARG A 268 40.67 -30.56 22.59
CA ARG A 268 41.04 -29.14 22.62
C ARG A 268 41.45 -28.61 21.24
N ARG A 269 42.21 -29.40 20.46
CA ARG A 269 42.63 -29.02 19.12
C ARG A 269 41.45 -28.88 18.15
N THR A 270 40.50 -29.81 18.20
CA THR A 270 39.28 -29.76 17.38
C THR A 270 38.35 -28.62 17.77
N ALA A 271 38.21 -28.32 19.07
CA ALA A 271 37.44 -27.18 19.56
C ALA A 271 37.99 -25.85 19.02
N LEU A 272 39.32 -25.69 18.98
CA LEU A 272 39.98 -24.52 18.41
C LEU A 272 39.75 -24.38 16.88
N ASP A 273 39.64 -25.50 16.16
CA ASP A 273 39.34 -25.48 14.72
C ASP A 273 37.89 -25.08 14.40
N ARG A 274 36.92 -25.49 15.23
CA ARG A 274 35.50 -25.16 15.01
C ARG A 274 35.24 -23.65 15.08
N ILE A 275 35.87 -22.96 16.04
CA ILE A 275 35.79 -21.50 16.20
C ILE A 275 36.17 -20.76 14.90
N ARG A 276 37.10 -21.32 14.11
CA ARG A 276 37.59 -20.70 12.88
C ARG A 276 36.64 -20.86 11.69
N GLN A 277 35.82 -21.91 11.66
CA GLN A 277 35.24 -22.40 10.40
C GLN A 277 33.72 -22.38 10.37
N GLU A 278 33.05 -22.41 11.52
CA GLU A 278 31.60 -22.56 11.54
C GLU A 278 30.93 -21.18 11.45
N PRO A 279 30.29 -20.84 10.30
CA PRO A 279 29.44 -19.67 10.25
C PRO A 279 28.23 -19.87 11.19
N GLU A 280 27.75 -18.79 11.78
CA GLU A 280 26.46 -18.81 12.47
C GLU A 280 25.35 -19.07 11.46
N VAL A 281 24.53 -20.09 11.72
CA VAL A 281 23.42 -20.47 10.86
C VAL A 281 22.17 -19.74 11.33
N LEU A 282 21.65 -18.84 10.50
CA LEU A 282 20.42 -18.12 10.77
C LEU A 282 19.23 -18.94 10.26
N VAL A 283 18.46 -19.48 11.21
CA VAL A 283 17.28 -20.31 10.94
C VAL A 283 15.98 -19.56 11.22
N ALA A 284 14.90 -19.98 10.56
CA ALA A 284 13.55 -19.50 10.82
C ALA A 284 13.04 -19.98 12.20
N PRO A 285 12.74 -19.09 13.17
CA PRO A 285 12.21 -19.48 14.47
C PRO A 285 10.76 -19.97 14.41
N VAL A 286 9.99 -19.52 13.41
CA VAL A 286 8.59 -19.87 13.19
C VAL A 286 8.33 -20.14 11.70
N GLY A 287 7.28 -20.90 11.40
CA GLY A 287 6.78 -21.06 10.04
C GLY A 287 5.90 -19.89 9.63
N GLY A 288 5.99 -19.47 8.37
CA GLY A 288 5.21 -18.32 7.89
C GLY A 288 5.68 -17.83 6.52
N VAL A 289 5.47 -16.53 6.27
CA VAL A 289 6.03 -15.84 5.11
C VAL A 289 7.04 -14.79 5.54
N ILE A 290 8.03 -14.55 4.70
CA ILE A 290 8.99 -13.46 4.90
C ILE A 290 8.30 -12.13 4.61
N ALA A 291 8.05 -11.36 5.67
CA ALA A 291 7.43 -10.04 5.62
C ALA A 291 8.46 -8.95 5.31
N GLU A 292 9.67 -9.07 5.87
CA GLU A 292 10.78 -8.15 5.64
C GLU A 292 12.08 -8.93 5.42
N ALA A 293 12.93 -8.42 4.52
CA ALA A 293 14.23 -8.99 4.19
C ALA A 293 15.24 -7.86 4.01
N ALA A 294 16.21 -7.78 4.90
CA ALA A 294 17.30 -6.81 4.86
C ALA A 294 18.65 -7.44 4.46
N ALA A 295 18.65 -8.75 4.15
CA ALA A 295 19.86 -9.49 3.82
C ALA A 295 20.43 -9.10 2.45
N VAL A 296 21.70 -8.69 2.43
CA VAL A 296 22.48 -8.48 1.20
C VAL A 296 23.75 -9.32 1.24
N ALA A 297 24.06 -10.00 0.14
CA ALA A 297 25.23 -10.87 0.05
C ALA A 297 26.51 -10.06 0.26
N GLY A 298 27.34 -10.51 1.19
CA GLY A 298 28.59 -9.86 1.54
C GLY A 298 28.46 -8.64 2.46
N GLN A 299 27.25 -8.24 2.84
CA GLN A 299 27.05 -7.17 3.84
C GLN A 299 27.58 -7.61 5.21
N MET A 300 28.14 -6.67 5.96
CA MET A 300 28.47 -6.89 7.37
C MET A 300 27.23 -6.67 8.23
N ALA A 301 26.78 -7.71 8.92
CA ALA A 301 25.74 -7.65 9.94
C ALA A 301 26.34 -7.28 11.29
N ALA A 302 25.64 -6.43 12.04
CA ALA A 302 25.93 -6.15 13.45
C ALA A 302 25.22 -7.18 14.37
N PRO A 303 25.73 -7.41 15.59
CA PRO A 303 24.99 -8.17 16.61
C PRO A 303 23.61 -7.57 16.85
N GLY A 304 22.57 -8.42 16.90
CA GLY A 304 21.16 -8.02 17.05
C GLY A 304 20.52 -7.44 15.79
N GLN A 305 21.25 -7.31 14.67
CA GLN A 305 20.67 -6.81 13.43
C GLN A 305 19.62 -7.80 12.90
N MET A 306 18.41 -7.29 12.65
CA MET A 306 17.34 -8.04 11.98
C MET A 306 17.68 -8.26 10.50
N VAL A 307 17.75 -9.52 10.12
CA VAL A 307 18.06 -9.96 8.75
C VAL A 307 16.76 -10.32 8.02
N PHE A 308 15.86 -11.03 8.68
CA PHE A 308 14.52 -11.35 8.18
C PHE A 308 13.47 -11.17 9.27
N GLN A 309 12.25 -10.83 8.87
CA GLN A 309 11.06 -10.93 9.70
C GLN A 309 10.08 -11.92 9.06
N ILE A 310 9.63 -12.89 9.85
CA ILE A 310 8.71 -13.94 9.45
C ILE A 310 7.38 -13.70 10.16
N VAL A 311 6.28 -13.76 9.41
CA VAL A 311 4.92 -13.54 9.90
C VAL A 311 4.01 -14.63 9.36
N ASP A 312 3.17 -15.21 10.21
CA ASP A 312 2.03 -16.00 9.74
C ASP A 312 0.94 -15.07 9.19
N PRO A 313 0.67 -15.08 7.88
CA PRO A 313 -0.31 -14.18 7.28
C PRO A 313 -1.73 -14.52 7.72
N GLN A 314 -2.01 -15.70 8.30
CA GLN A 314 -3.32 -16.11 8.80
C GLN A 314 -3.62 -15.64 10.22
N ARG A 315 -2.59 -15.20 10.97
CA ARG A 315 -2.68 -14.77 12.37
C ARG A 315 -2.18 -13.34 12.49
N LEU A 316 -3.08 -12.40 12.23
CA LEU A 316 -2.82 -10.97 12.33
C LEU A 316 -3.69 -10.35 13.40
N TRP A 317 -3.13 -9.36 14.08
CA TRP A 317 -3.80 -8.58 15.12
C TRP A 317 -3.93 -7.12 14.65
N VAL A 318 -4.73 -6.36 15.37
CA VAL A 318 -4.83 -4.90 15.25
C VAL A 318 -4.39 -4.30 16.58
N GLU A 319 -3.42 -3.40 16.51
CA GLU A 319 -3.08 -2.51 17.62
C GLU A 319 -3.80 -1.19 17.40
N ALA A 320 -4.74 -0.88 18.29
CA ALA A 320 -5.48 0.38 18.33
C ALA A 320 -4.98 1.25 19.48
N LEU A 321 -5.08 2.57 19.31
CA LEU A 321 -4.73 3.54 20.35
C LEU A 321 -6.02 4.10 20.95
N SER A 322 -6.20 3.89 22.24
CA SER A 322 -7.33 4.45 23.00
C SER A 322 -6.86 5.58 23.91
N PHE A 323 -7.61 6.67 23.94
CA PHE A 323 -7.37 7.79 24.87
C PHE A 323 -8.16 7.65 26.18
N ASP A 324 -9.13 6.72 26.20
CA ASP A 324 -9.92 6.37 27.37
C ASP A 324 -9.67 4.90 27.75
N ALA A 325 -9.89 4.56 29.02
CA ALA A 325 -9.86 3.16 29.46
C ALA A 325 -11.01 2.38 28.82
N LEU A 326 -10.67 1.38 27.99
CA LEU A 326 -11.65 0.47 27.38
C LEU A 326 -11.96 -0.69 28.32
N THR A 327 -13.22 -1.15 28.30
CA THR A 327 -13.62 -2.36 28.99
C THR A 327 -13.19 -3.62 28.21
N PRO A 328 -12.67 -4.68 28.87
CA PRO A 328 -12.10 -5.87 28.23
C PRO A 328 -13.04 -6.76 27.39
N ALA A 329 -14.33 -6.39 27.28
CA ALA A 329 -15.37 -7.18 26.62
C ALA A 329 -16.09 -6.40 25.51
N ALA A 330 -15.42 -5.39 24.96
CA ALA A 330 -15.95 -4.58 23.86
C ALA A 330 -16.04 -5.39 22.57
N ASP A 331 -17.27 -5.52 22.03
CA ASP A 331 -17.45 -5.91 20.64
C ASP A 331 -16.71 -4.90 19.76
N ALA A 332 -15.77 -5.39 18.96
CA ALA A 332 -14.94 -4.54 18.13
C ALA A 332 -14.99 -4.98 16.67
N THR A 333 -14.95 -4.00 15.78
CA THR A 333 -14.80 -4.23 14.34
C THR A 333 -13.75 -3.30 13.77
N ALA A 334 -12.83 -3.83 12.96
CA ALA A 334 -11.94 -2.98 12.18
C ALA A 334 -12.65 -2.57 10.89
N ARG A 335 -12.56 -1.30 10.54
CA ARG A 335 -12.99 -0.79 9.25
C ARG A 335 -11.78 -0.33 8.46
N MET A 336 -11.66 -0.86 7.25
CA MET A 336 -10.59 -0.54 6.31
C MET A 336 -10.98 0.65 5.43
N ALA A 337 -9.98 1.28 4.78
CA ALA A 337 -10.21 2.41 3.89
C ALA A 337 -11.06 2.04 2.65
N ASP A 338 -11.02 0.78 2.22
CA ASP A 338 -11.82 0.23 1.12
C ASP A 338 -13.27 -0.12 1.52
N GLY A 339 -13.66 0.14 2.78
CA GLY A 339 -14.98 -0.16 3.31
C GLY A 339 -15.18 -1.58 3.82
N ARG A 340 -14.20 -2.48 3.67
CA ARG A 340 -14.27 -3.81 4.28
C ARG A 340 -14.26 -3.71 5.80
N THR A 341 -14.95 -4.64 6.43
CA THR A 341 -15.04 -4.75 7.88
C THR A 341 -14.50 -6.10 8.33
N LEU A 342 -13.80 -6.12 9.46
CA LEU A 342 -13.22 -7.32 10.04
C LEU A 342 -13.70 -7.44 11.49
N PRO A 343 -14.27 -8.59 11.90
CA PRO A 343 -14.55 -8.83 13.31
C PRO A 343 -13.24 -8.91 14.10
N LEU A 344 -13.26 -8.34 15.31
CA LEU A 344 -12.11 -8.25 16.18
C LEU A 344 -12.43 -8.86 17.55
N ALA A 345 -11.53 -9.70 18.04
CA ALA A 345 -11.59 -10.24 19.40
C ALA A 345 -10.58 -9.54 20.29
N TYR A 346 -11.03 -8.95 21.40
CA TYR A 346 -10.16 -8.29 22.37
C TYR A 346 -9.13 -9.27 22.96
N GLN A 347 -7.86 -8.86 23.00
CA GLN A 347 -6.76 -9.66 23.59
C GLN A 347 -6.18 -9.02 24.85
N GLY A 348 -6.13 -7.69 24.91
CA GLY A 348 -5.60 -6.98 26.07
C GLY A 348 -5.33 -5.50 25.81
N ALA A 349 -5.13 -4.75 26.88
CA ALA A 349 -4.70 -3.37 26.84
C ALA A 349 -3.37 -3.21 27.61
N GLY A 350 -2.48 -2.37 27.09
CA GLY A 350 -1.25 -2.00 27.78
C GLY A 350 -1.55 -1.23 29.07
N LEU A 351 -0.72 -1.42 30.08
CA LEU A 351 -0.80 -0.66 31.34
C LEU A 351 0.06 0.61 31.33
N ALA A 352 0.89 0.76 30.31
CA ALA A 352 1.74 1.93 30.10
C ALA A 352 1.25 2.71 28.90
N ASP A 353 1.05 4.01 29.09
CA ASP A 353 0.69 4.91 28.01
C ASP A 353 1.84 5.05 27.02
N ARG A 354 1.52 4.96 25.74
CA ARG A 354 2.42 5.32 24.65
C ARG A 354 1.87 6.57 23.99
N ASN A 355 2.57 7.69 24.15
CA ASN A 355 2.15 8.99 23.63
C ASN A 355 0.74 9.41 24.10
N GLN A 356 0.45 9.29 25.41
CA GLN A 356 -0.85 9.59 26.02
C GLN A 356 -2.02 8.72 25.52
N ALA A 357 -1.73 7.59 24.88
CA ALA A 357 -2.73 6.62 24.48
C ALA A 357 -2.39 5.24 25.03
N ILE A 358 -3.42 4.52 25.44
CA ILE A 358 -3.38 3.13 25.87
C ILE A 358 -3.40 2.25 24.62
N PRO A 359 -2.35 1.47 24.32
CA PRO A 359 -2.38 0.53 23.21
C PRO A 359 -3.31 -0.63 23.57
N VAL A 360 -4.24 -0.95 22.68
CA VAL A 360 -5.20 -2.04 22.84
C VAL A 360 -5.07 -2.99 21.67
N GLN A 361 -4.97 -4.27 21.96
CA GLN A 361 -4.73 -5.31 20.97
C GLN A 361 -5.97 -6.16 20.76
N PHE A 362 -6.25 -6.42 19.49
CA PHE A 362 -7.35 -7.26 19.04
C PHE A 362 -6.87 -8.29 18.03
N ALA A 363 -7.31 -9.54 18.14
CA ALA A 363 -7.09 -10.55 17.12
C ALA A 363 -8.11 -10.39 15.99
N ILE A 364 -7.69 -10.55 14.74
CA ILE A 364 -8.58 -10.50 13.57
C ILE A 364 -9.24 -11.87 13.39
N GLU A 365 -10.57 -11.90 13.36
CA GLU A 365 -11.36 -13.10 13.11
C GLU A 365 -11.84 -13.18 11.65
N GLY A 366 -12.20 -14.37 11.18
CA GLY A 366 -12.78 -14.55 9.84
C GLY A 366 -11.79 -14.52 8.66
N GLY A 367 -10.49 -14.48 8.96
CA GLY A 367 -9.42 -14.59 7.97
C GLY A 367 -8.82 -13.25 7.54
N SER A 368 -7.56 -13.31 7.12
CA SER A 368 -6.69 -12.15 6.91
C SER A 368 -6.20 -12.04 5.45
N GLN A 369 -6.98 -12.55 4.51
CA GLN A 369 -6.60 -12.53 3.10
C GLN A 369 -6.50 -11.10 2.56
N GLY A 370 -5.36 -10.79 1.93
CA GLY A 370 -5.09 -9.47 1.37
C GLY A 370 -4.81 -8.39 2.41
N LEU A 371 -4.65 -8.74 3.69
CA LEU A 371 -4.19 -7.84 4.74
C LEU A 371 -2.66 -7.74 4.72
N ARG A 372 -2.15 -6.57 5.09
CA ARG A 372 -0.71 -6.32 5.22
C ARG A 372 -0.43 -5.75 6.60
N VAL A 373 0.67 -6.22 7.20
CA VAL A 373 1.23 -5.61 8.41
C VAL A 373 1.53 -4.13 8.13
N GLY A 374 1.27 -3.28 9.11
CA GLY A 374 1.44 -1.82 9.02
C GLY A 374 0.28 -1.08 8.37
N GLN A 375 -0.71 -1.78 7.79
CA GLN A 375 -1.88 -1.12 7.21
C GLN A 375 -2.75 -0.47 8.30
N PHE A 376 -3.14 0.79 8.05
CA PHE A 376 -4.03 1.53 8.94
C PHE A 376 -5.48 1.08 8.83
N VAL A 377 -6.15 1.00 9.98
CA VAL A 377 -7.58 0.68 10.11
C VAL A 377 -8.21 1.57 11.16
N THR A 378 -9.52 1.76 11.09
CA THR A 378 -10.29 2.39 12.18
C THR A 378 -10.98 1.29 12.97
N VAL A 379 -10.62 1.13 14.24
CA VAL A 379 -11.29 0.19 15.14
C VAL A 379 -12.52 0.86 15.73
N LEU A 380 -13.66 0.22 15.60
CA LEU A 380 -14.92 0.64 16.19
C LEU A 380 -15.17 -0.29 17.38
N ALA A 381 -14.93 0.21 18.59
CA ALA A 381 -15.06 -0.55 19.83
C ALA A 381 -16.27 -0.06 20.63
N ALA A 382 -17.17 -0.98 20.98
CA ALA A 382 -18.30 -0.70 21.85
C ALA A 382 -17.85 -0.45 23.30
N THR A 383 -18.54 0.42 24.03
CA THR A 383 -18.33 0.68 25.45
C THR A 383 -19.57 0.28 26.25
N ASP A 384 -19.46 0.29 27.58
CA ASP A 384 -20.58 -0.07 28.47
C ASP A 384 -21.66 1.02 28.54
N ALA A 385 -21.37 2.22 28.04
CA ALA A 385 -22.34 3.31 28.01
C ALA A 385 -23.41 3.04 26.94
N GLU A 386 -24.67 3.12 27.33
CA GLU A 386 -25.80 2.96 26.42
C GLU A 386 -26.21 4.31 25.80
N ARG A 387 -26.64 4.28 24.55
CA ARG A 387 -27.24 5.41 23.84
C ARG A 387 -28.48 4.98 23.07
N HIS A 388 -29.48 5.85 23.10
CA HIS A 388 -30.71 5.69 22.36
C HIS A 388 -30.61 6.39 21.00
N GLY A 389 -31.22 5.78 19.99
CA GLY A 389 -31.29 6.35 18.66
C GLY A 389 -31.75 5.35 17.61
N LEU A 390 -31.55 5.70 16.35
CA LEU A 390 -31.98 4.89 15.22
C LEU A 390 -30.75 4.24 14.57
N ALA A 391 -30.70 2.91 14.57
CA ALA A 391 -29.64 2.18 13.88
C ALA A 391 -29.98 2.06 12.39
N LEU A 392 -29.17 2.68 11.54
CA LEU A 392 -29.35 2.66 10.09
C LEU A 392 -28.07 2.15 9.41
N PRO A 393 -28.18 1.49 8.24
CA PRO A 393 -27.02 1.18 7.42
C PRO A 393 -26.23 2.46 7.12
N ARG A 394 -24.90 2.40 7.15
CA ARG A 394 -24.04 3.56 6.88
C ARG A 394 -24.32 4.19 5.51
N ALA A 395 -24.68 3.36 4.52
CA ALA A 395 -25.07 3.79 3.18
C ALA A 395 -26.33 4.68 3.13
N SER A 396 -27.06 4.81 4.24
CA SER A 396 -28.23 5.71 4.36
C SER A 396 -27.82 7.17 4.59
N VAL A 397 -26.58 7.41 5.04
CA VAL A 397 -26.07 8.74 5.37
C VAL A 397 -25.17 9.23 4.26
N VAL A 398 -25.49 10.42 3.74
CA VAL A 398 -24.72 11.09 2.70
C VAL A 398 -24.11 12.34 3.29
N ARG A 399 -22.83 12.57 3.00
CA ARG A 399 -22.15 13.82 3.29
C ARG A 399 -22.40 14.78 2.12
N THR A 400 -23.18 15.83 2.35
CA THR A 400 -23.47 16.85 1.32
C THR A 400 -22.23 17.70 1.03
N ALA A 401 -22.23 18.44 -0.08
CA ALA A 401 -21.12 19.30 -0.49
C ALA A 401 -20.71 20.37 0.54
N ASN A 402 -21.62 20.76 1.44
CA ASN A 402 -21.36 21.68 2.56
C ASN A 402 -20.81 20.99 3.83
N GLY A 403 -20.52 19.68 3.76
CA GLY A 403 -19.96 18.90 4.87
C GLY A 403 -20.97 18.39 5.91
N GLN A 404 -22.27 18.60 5.70
CA GLN A 404 -23.31 18.13 6.62
C GLN A 404 -23.65 16.65 6.36
N ASP A 405 -23.94 15.92 7.44
CA ASP A 405 -24.44 14.55 7.34
C ASP A 405 -25.96 14.58 7.20
N VAL A 406 -26.47 13.99 6.12
CA VAL A 406 -27.87 14.07 5.70
C VAL A 406 -28.41 12.68 5.39
N ILE A 407 -29.69 12.47 5.68
CA ILE A 407 -30.43 11.26 5.33
C ILE A 407 -31.63 11.64 4.47
N TYR A 408 -31.96 10.80 3.50
CA TYR A 408 -33.16 10.98 2.67
C TYR A 408 -34.36 10.25 3.27
N ALA A 409 -35.34 11.02 3.74
CA ALA A 409 -36.63 10.52 4.21
C ALA A 409 -37.61 10.35 3.05
N HIS A 410 -38.22 9.18 2.91
CA HIS A 410 -39.24 8.89 1.92
C HIS A 410 -40.60 9.41 2.41
N SER A 411 -40.92 10.66 2.05
CA SER A 411 -42.12 11.36 2.54
C SER A 411 -43.38 11.07 1.72
N ALA A 412 -43.24 10.83 0.41
CA ALA A 412 -44.34 10.40 -0.46
C ALA A 412 -43.83 9.46 -1.56
N ALA A 413 -44.74 8.85 -2.33
CA ALA A 413 -44.43 7.81 -3.31
C ALA A 413 -43.21 8.13 -4.20
N GLU A 414 -43.08 9.38 -4.65
CA GLU A 414 -42.02 9.88 -5.54
C GLU A 414 -41.26 11.06 -4.96
N ARG A 415 -41.33 11.28 -3.64
CA ARG A 415 -40.74 12.44 -2.98
C ARG A 415 -39.84 12.02 -1.83
N TYR A 416 -38.61 12.53 -1.85
CA TYR A 416 -37.58 12.28 -0.85
C TYR A 416 -37.11 13.61 -0.27
N GLU A 417 -37.07 13.70 1.05
CA GLU A 417 -36.68 14.93 1.76
C GLU A 417 -35.31 14.73 2.41
N ALA A 418 -34.38 15.64 2.12
CA ALA A 418 -33.05 15.63 2.71
C ALA A 418 -33.12 16.19 4.14
N LYS A 419 -32.86 15.36 5.15
CA LYS A 419 -32.89 15.75 6.57
C LYS A 419 -31.49 15.73 7.18
N PRO A 420 -30.99 16.85 7.72
CA PRO A 420 -29.72 16.87 8.42
C PRO A 420 -29.83 16.06 9.71
N VAL A 421 -28.81 15.27 10.00
CA VAL A 421 -28.79 14.36 11.15
C VAL A 421 -27.49 14.45 11.91
N ARG A 422 -27.54 14.14 13.22
CA ARG A 422 -26.34 13.90 14.01
C ARG A 422 -26.12 12.41 14.14
N ILE A 423 -24.96 11.94 13.72
CA ILE A 423 -24.60 10.53 13.70
C ILE A 423 -23.48 10.23 14.68
N ALA A 424 -23.46 8.99 15.16
CA ALA A 424 -22.35 8.38 15.86
C ALA A 424 -22.01 7.02 15.24
N PRO A 425 -20.75 6.57 15.35
CA PRO A 425 -20.40 5.20 15.01
C PRO A 425 -21.22 4.21 15.85
N LEU A 426 -21.64 3.11 15.23
CA LEU A 426 -22.32 2.01 15.93
C LEU A 426 -21.56 0.70 15.72
N ASP A 427 -21.32 0.30 14.48
CA ASP A 427 -20.49 -0.84 14.13
C ASP A 427 -19.87 -0.66 12.73
N GLY A 428 -19.21 -1.68 12.20
CA GLY A 428 -18.58 -1.63 10.87
C GLY A 428 -19.54 -1.30 9.72
N THR A 429 -20.83 -1.58 9.87
CA THR A 429 -21.84 -1.52 8.79
C THR A 429 -22.96 -0.51 9.04
N ARG A 430 -23.24 -0.18 10.29
CA ARG A 430 -24.33 0.67 10.74
C ARG A 430 -23.81 1.89 11.48
N VAL A 431 -24.63 2.94 11.47
CA VAL A 431 -24.43 4.16 12.24
C VAL A 431 -25.64 4.40 13.13
N LEU A 432 -25.40 5.03 14.26
CA LEU A 432 -26.45 5.45 15.18
C LEU A 432 -26.83 6.90 14.83
N VAL A 433 -28.08 7.13 14.48
CA VAL A 433 -28.62 8.49 14.35
C VAL A 433 -29.17 8.91 15.70
N GLU A 434 -28.53 9.92 16.31
CA GLU A 434 -28.91 10.43 17.63
C GLU A 434 -30.00 11.49 17.56
N ALA A 435 -30.04 12.26 16.47
CA ALA A 435 -30.97 13.37 16.31
C ALA A 435 -31.20 13.72 14.83
N GLY A 436 -32.32 14.39 14.54
CA GLY A 436 -32.67 14.95 13.22
C GLY A 436 -33.80 14.21 12.49
N ILE A 437 -34.23 13.06 12.99
CA ILE A 437 -35.32 12.28 12.39
C ILE A 437 -36.17 11.61 13.47
N VAL A 438 -37.47 11.51 13.21
CA VAL A 438 -38.45 10.93 14.14
C VAL A 438 -38.50 9.41 13.96
N PRO A 439 -38.61 8.61 15.03
CA PRO A 439 -38.88 7.18 14.92
C PRO A 439 -40.11 6.89 14.04
N GLY A 440 -40.08 5.79 13.29
CA GLY A 440 -41.12 5.43 12.33
C GLY A 440 -40.98 6.10 10.96
N THR A 441 -40.03 7.02 10.77
CA THR A 441 -39.76 7.61 9.45
C THR A 441 -39.17 6.56 8.51
N ARG A 442 -39.67 6.52 7.28
CA ARG A 442 -39.10 5.67 6.22
C ARG A 442 -37.87 6.35 5.62
N VAL A 443 -36.72 5.70 5.73
CA VAL A 443 -35.41 6.21 5.32
C VAL A 443 -34.87 5.43 4.14
N VAL A 444 -34.21 6.10 3.20
CA VAL A 444 -33.46 5.46 2.12
C VAL A 444 -32.19 4.82 2.67
N VAL A 445 -32.06 3.50 2.50
CA VAL A 445 -30.92 2.70 2.99
C VAL A 445 -29.98 2.24 1.87
N GLN A 446 -30.41 2.37 0.61
CA GLN A 446 -29.62 2.06 -0.57
C GLN A 446 -29.85 3.12 -1.64
N GLY A 447 -28.78 3.59 -2.28
CA GLY A 447 -28.84 4.60 -3.34
C GLY A 447 -29.02 6.04 -2.84
N ALA A 448 -28.80 6.30 -1.54
CA ALA A 448 -28.91 7.64 -0.97
C ALA A 448 -27.92 8.63 -1.62
N GLU A 449 -26.69 8.21 -1.92
CA GLU A 449 -25.69 9.06 -2.61
C GLU A 449 -26.17 9.49 -4.01
N LEU A 450 -26.91 8.65 -4.71
CA LEU A 450 -27.44 8.96 -6.04
C LEU A 450 -28.53 10.04 -5.98
N LEU A 451 -29.29 10.10 -4.88
CA LEU A 451 -30.28 11.15 -4.65
C LEU A 451 -29.63 12.51 -4.46
N ASP A 452 -28.45 12.55 -3.86
CA ASP A 452 -27.69 13.80 -3.65
C ASP A 452 -27.15 14.39 -4.96
N GLN A 453 -26.93 13.53 -5.97
CA GLN A 453 -26.45 13.95 -7.29
C GLN A 453 -27.57 14.51 -8.19
N VAL A 454 -28.84 14.37 -7.79
CA VAL A 454 -29.98 14.91 -8.55
C VAL A 454 -29.99 16.44 -8.43
N ARG A 455 -30.03 17.11 -9.58
CA ARG A 455 -30.01 18.57 -9.67
C ARG A 455 -31.40 19.17 -9.85
#